data_AF-B9DII9-F1
#
_entry.id   AF-B9DII9-F1
#
_cell.length_a   1.000
_cell.length_b   1.000
_cell.length_c   1.000
_cell.angle_alpha   90.00
_cell.angle_beta   90.00
_cell.angle_gamma   90.00
#
_symmetry.space_group_name_H-M   'P 1'
#
loop_
_entity.id
_entity.type
_entity.pdbx_description
1 polymer ?
#
loop_
_entity_poly.entity_id
_entity_poly.type
_entity_poly.pdbx_seq_one_letter_code
_entity_poly.pdbx_strand_id
1 'polypeptide(L)'
;MDSIIVLSAISRFVQFLVVPAALITFYMGRAHDDVLDSAKKNIFTDMFMPSFALFLTVFMLFRFDWKSEFSVKHHGDLVLNYSAIIAMVIGYIVLPAVLFWINHRRNEKRKMVNEE
;
A
#
# COMPACT_ATOMS: atom_id res chain seq x y z
N MET A 1 23.15 8.28 -0.72
CA MET A 1 22.59 7.14 -1.49
C MET A 1 21.67 6.29 -0.61
N ASP A 2 22.02 6.17 0.67
CA ASP A 2 21.31 5.37 1.68
C ASP A 2 19.82 5.71 1.81
N SER A 3 19.42 6.98 1.78
CA SER A 3 18.00 7.35 1.92
C SER A 3 17.10 6.91 0.76
N ILE A 4 17.64 6.76 -0.46
CA ILE A 4 16.88 6.27 -1.61
C ILE A 4 16.65 4.75 -1.47
N ILE A 5 17.65 4.03 -0.97
CA ILE A 5 17.57 2.58 -0.73
C ILE A 5 16.47 2.31 0.30
N VAL A 6 16.48 3.04 1.42
CA VAL A 6 15.45 2.96 2.48
C VAL A 6 14.05 3.17 1.91
N LEU A 7 13.85 4.27 1.17
CA LEU A 7 12.54 4.61 0.61
C LEU A 7 12.08 3.55 -0.40
N SER A 8 12.99 2.99 -1.20
CA SER A 8 12.71 1.95 -2.17
C SER A 8 12.33 0.61 -1.52
N ALA A 9 13.00 0.23 -0.42
CA ALA A 9 12.71 -0.99 0.32
C ALA A 9 11.30 -0.91 0.93
N ILE A 10 10.98 0.21 1.57
CA ILE A 10 9.67 0.41 2.22
C ILE A 10 8.55 0.51 1.18
N SER A 11 8.82 1.14 0.03
CA SER A 11 7.87 1.11 -1.11
C SER A 11 7.51 -0.31 -1.53
N ARG A 12 8.48 -1.23 -1.56
CA ARG A 12 8.20 -2.62 -1.92
C ARG A 12 7.35 -3.32 -0.87
N PHE A 13 7.62 -3.10 0.41
CA PHE A 13 6.79 -3.67 1.47
C PHE A 13 5.33 -3.22 1.37
N VAL A 14 5.09 -1.94 1.12
CA VAL A 14 3.72 -1.43 0.93
C VAL A 14 3.06 -2.10 -0.29
N GLN A 15 3.77 -2.23 -1.41
CA GLN A 15 3.25 -2.91 -2.61
C GLN A 15 2.92 -4.38 -2.34
N PHE A 16 3.79 -5.09 -1.62
CA PHE A 16 3.58 -6.49 -1.24
C PHE A 16 2.45 -6.69 -0.23
N LEU A 17 2.00 -5.65 0.47
CA LEU A 17 0.77 -5.68 1.26
C LEU A 17 -0.46 -5.32 0.42
N VAL A 18 -0.40 -4.20 -0.30
CA VAL A 18 -1.57 -3.64 -1.00
C VAL A 18 -2.01 -4.52 -2.17
N VAL A 19 -1.08 -5.03 -2.97
CA VAL A 19 -1.41 -5.81 -4.18
C VAL A 19 -2.10 -7.13 -3.84
N PRO A 20 -1.57 -7.99 -2.96
CA PRO A 20 -2.26 -9.22 -2.59
C PRO A 20 -3.58 -8.98 -1.86
N ALA A 21 -3.67 -7.94 -1.03
CA ALA A 21 -4.93 -7.57 -0.38
C ALA A 21 -5.99 -7.14 -1.41
N ALA A 22 -5.59 -6.40 -2.45
CA ALA A 22 -6.45 -6.05 -3.56
C ALA A 22 -6.93 -7.30 -4.32
N LEU A 23 -6.04 -8.26 -4.64
CA LEU A 23 -6.42 -9.52 -5.29
C LEU A 23 -7.47 -10.30 -4.49
N ILE A 24 -7.28 -10.41 -3.17
CA ILE A 24 -8.27 -11.07 -2.29
C ILE A 24 -9.60 -10.30 -2.30
N THR A 25 -9.56 -8.97 -2.26
CA THR A 25 -10.77 -8.11 -2.29
C THR A 25 -11.52 -8.26 -3.62
N PHE A 26 -10.81 -8.35 -4.74
CA PHE A 26 -11.36 -8.63 -6.07
C PHE A 26 -12.00 -10.02 -6.11
N TYR A 27 -11.31 -11.04 -5.60
CA TYR A 27 -11.84 -12.42 -5.55
C TYR A 27 -13.16 -12.50 -4.76
N MET A 28 -13.24 -11.80 -3.63
CA MET A 28 -14.42 -11.71 -2.77
C MET A 28 -15.59 -10.92 -3.38
N GLY A 29 -15.42 -10.30 -4.57
CA GLY A 29 -16.47 -9.51 -5.23
C GLY A 29 -16.82 -8.22 -4.49
N ARG A 30 -15.94 -7.71 -3.63
CA ARG A 30 -16.11 -6.43 -2.91
C ARG A 30 -15.54 -5.24 -3.68
N ALA A 31 -15.18 -5.44 -4.95
CA ALA A 31 -14.71 -4.39 -5.81
C ALA A 31 -15.89 -3.53 -6.30
N HIS A 32 -15.68 -2.22 -6.33
CA HIS A 32 -16.70 -1.23 -6.63
C HIS A 32 -17.11 -1.19 -8.12
N ASP A 33 -16.30 -1.79 -9.00
CA ASP A 33 -16.52 -1.81 -10.45
C ASP A 33 -16.67 -3.28 -10.93
N ASP A 34 -17.44 -3.49 -12.00
CA ASP A 34 -17.63 -4.80 -12.64
C ASP A 34 -16.28 -5.46 -12.91
N VAL A 35 -15.97 -6.48 -12.13
CA VAL A 35 -14.72 -7.24 -12.21
C VAL A 35 -14.79 -8.06 -13.49
N LEU A 36 -14.02 -7.65 -14.51
CA LEU A 36 -13.81 -8.33 -15.80
C LEU A 36 -14.57 -9.67 -15.91
N ASP A 37 -15.76 -9.65 -16.52
CA ASP A 37 -16.71 -10.79 -16.61
C ASP A 37 -16.09 -12.09 -17.17
N SER A 38 -14.88 -12.01 -17.76
CA SER A 38 -14.17 -13.12 -18.40
C SER A 38 -13.04 -13.76 -17.57
N ALA A 39 -12.78 -13.30 -16.34
CA ALA A 39 -11.74 -13.92 -15.51
C ALA A 39 -12.26 -15.21 -14.84
N LYS A 40 -11.67 -16.37 -15.18
CA LYS A 40 -11.94 -17.63 -14.47
C LYS A 40 -11.44 -17.52 -13.03
N LYS A 41 -12.37 -17.36 -12.08
CA LYS A 41 -12.07 -17.41 -10.64
C LYS A 41 -11.32 -18.69 -10.29
N ASN A 42 -10.12 -18.56 -9.74
CA ASN A 42 -9.36 -19.68 -9.24
C ASN A 42 -8.94 -19.42 -7.79
N ILE A 43 -9.49 -20.21 -6.86
CA ILE A 43 -9.18 -20.12 -5.42
C ILE A 43 -7.67 -20.16 -5.16
N PHE A 44 -6.92 -20.97 -5.91
CA PHE A 44 -5.49 -21.11 -5.68
C PHE A 44 -4.72 -19.82 -6.03
N THR A 45 -4.94 -19.30 -7.24
CA THR A 45 -4.22 -18.12 -7.74
C THR A 45 -4.72 -16.80 -7.14
N ASP A 46 -6.01 -16.73 -6.81
CA ASP A 46 -6.66 -15.48 -6.39
C ASP A 46 -6.83 -15.35 -4.87
N MET A 47 -6.67 -16.45 -4.11
CA MET A 47 -6.81 -16.45 -2.65
C MET A 47 -5.62 -17.09 -1.94
N PHE A 48 -5.22 -18.31 -2.28
CA PHE A 48 -4.12 -19.00 -1.57
C PHE A 48 -2.77 -18.32 -1.79
N MET A 49 -2.40 -18.07 -3.05
CA MET A 49 -1.10 -17.48 -3.38
C MET A 49 -0.96 -16.03 -2.86
N PRO A 50 -1.97 -15.15 -3.00
CA PRO A 50 -1.95 -13.82 -2.37
C PRO A 50 -1.88 -13.88 -0.84
N SER A 51 -2.62 -14.80 -0.20
CA SER A 51 -2.60 -14.93 1.27
C SER A 51 -1.24 -15.40 1.78
N PHE A 52 -0.59 -16.34 1.09
CA PHE A 52 0.76 -16.78 1.43
C PHE A 52 1.79 -15.65 1.25
N ALA A 53 1.67 -14.87 0.18
CA ALA A 53 2.52 -13.69 -0.04
C ALA A 53 2.33 -12.63 1.06
N LEU A 54 1.09 -12.36 1.49
CA LEU A 54 0.82 -11.47 2.63
C LEU A 54 1.46 -11.98 3.90
N PHE A 55 1.29 -13.27 4.20
CA PHE A 55 1.87 -13.88 5.39
C PHE A 55 3.40 -13.72 5.43
N LEU A 56 4.08 -14.03 4.32
CA LEU A 56 5.53 -13.84 4.21
C LEU A 56 5.93 -12.37 4.35
N THR A 57 5.17 -11.45 3.75
CA THR A 57 5.44 -10.01 3.82
C THR A 57 5.34 -9.50 5.25
N VAL A 58 4.29 -9.89 5.98
CA VAL A 58 4.11 -9.55 7.40
C VAL A 58 5.23 -10.15 8.26
N PHE A 59 5.61 -11.40 8.00
CA PHE A 59 6.74 -12.05 8.67
C PHE A 59 8.06 -11.30 8.45
N MET A 60 8.33 -10.89 7.21
CA MET A 60 9.53 -10.11 6.89
C MET A 60 9.50 -8.73 7.55
N LEU A 61 8.36 -8.04 7.54
CA LEU A 61 8.18 -6.76 8.23
C LEU A 61 8.46 -6.87 9.72
N PHE A 62 8.05 -7.96 10.37
CA PHE A 62 8.35 -8.19 11.78
C PHE A 62 9.84 -8.37 12.05
N ARG A 63 10.56 -9.06 11.15
CA ARG A 63 12.01 -9.27 11.25
C ARG A 63 12.85 -8.14 10.68
N PHE A 64 12.22 -7.14 10.08
CA PHE A 64 12.90 -6.04 9.39
C PHE A 64 13.63 -5.14 10.39
N ASP A 65 14.84 -4.70 10.07
CA ASP A 65 15.63 -3.82 10.94
C ASP A 65 15.18 -2.36 10.78
N TRP A 66 14.03 -2.05 11.38
CA TRP A 66 13.43 -0.72 11.40
C TRP A 66 14.39 0.33 11.96
N LYS A 67 15.20 -0.02 12.96
CA LYS A 67 16.09 0.94 13.60
C LYS A 67 17.18 1.39 12.64
N SER A 68 17.80 0.45 11.94
CA SER A 68 18.85 0.76 10.96
C SER A 68 18.31 1.63 9.82
N GLU A 69 17.17 1.24 9.25
CA GLU A 69 16.57 1.90 8.08
C GLU A 69 16.06 3.32 8.36
N PHE A 70 15.50 3.55 9.56
CA PHE A 70 15.03 4.88 9.96
C PHE A 70 16.09 5.72 10.65
N SER A 71 17.33 5.24 10.70
CA SER A 71 18.45 5.99 11.24
C SER A 71 19.37 6.50 10.14
N VAL A 72 20.01 7.63 10.40
CA VAL A 72 21.08 8.19 9.57
C VAL A 72 22.21 8.62 10.50
N LYS A 73 23.45 8.39 10.07
CA LYS A 73 24.62 8.87 10.79
C LYS A 73 24.78 10.36 10.55
N HIS A 74 24.64 11.16 11.59
CA HIS A 74 25.00 12.58 11.58
C HIS A 74 26.08 12.84 12.62
N HIS A 75 27.25 13.29 12.17
CA HIS A 75 28.39 13.64 13.03
C HIS A 75 28.83 12.53 14.01
N GLY A 76 28.69 11.26 13.61
CA GLY A 76 29.07 10.09 14.43
C GLY A 76 27.94 9.52 15.28
N ASP A 77 26.87 10.30 15.50
CA ASP A 77 25.68 9.86 16.22
C ASP A 77 24.63 9.29 15.26
N LEU A 78 23.95 8.24 15.73
CA LEU A 78 22.84 7.62 15.03
C LEU A 78 21.57 8.40 15.37
N VAL A 79 21.10 9.24 14.45
CA VAL A 79 19.89 10.06 14.64
C VAL A 79 18.77 9.60 13.71
N LEU A 80 17.54 9.94 14.04
CA LEU A 80 16.38 9.60 13.22
C LEU A 80 16.44 10.31 11.85
N ASN A 81 16.16 9.57 10.79
CA ASN A 81 16.02 10.10 9.45
C ASN A 81 14.61 10.69 9.25
N TYR A 82 14.40 11.88 9.78
CA TYR A 82 13.12 12.60 9.68
C TYR A 82 12.67 12.78 8.22
N SER A 83 13.60 13.03 7.30
CA SER A 83 13.29 13.19 5.87
C SER A 83 12.65 11.93 5.28
N ALA A 84 13.20 10.74 5.56
CA ALA A 84 12.64 9.48 5.09
C ALA A 84 11.27 9.20 5.71
N ILE A 85 11.12 9.43 7.03
CA ILE A 85 9.85 9.25 7.74
C ILE A 85 8.77 10.14 7.13
N ILE A 86 9.04 11.44 6.96
CA ILE A 86 8.11 12.41 6.40
C ILE A 86 7.72 12.02 4.97
N ALA A 87 8.70 11.64 4.14
CA ALA A 87 8.44 11.20 2.77
C ALA A 87 7.49 9.99 2.71
N MET A 88 7.63 9.03 3.63
CA MET A 88 6.74 7.87 3.71
C MET A 88 5.34 8.22 4.17
N VAL A 89 5.20 9.08 5.18
CA VAL A 89 3.89 9.56 5.64
C VAL A 89 3.17 10.26 4.50
N ILE A 90 3.87 11.13 3.76
CA ILE A 90 3.27 11.82 2.61
C ILE A 90 2.88 10.82 1.52
N GLY A 91 3.80 9.93 1.13
CA GLY A 91 3.59 9.02 0.01
C GLY A 91 2.52 7.96 0.26
N TYR A 92 2.43 7.41 1.47
CA TYR A 92 1.58 6.25 1.76
C TYR A 92 0.35 6.56 2.61
N ILE A 93 0.28 7.74 3.26
CA ILE A 93 -0.87 8.13 4.08
C ILE A 93 -1.55 9.35 3.48
N VAL A 94 -0.84 10.47 3.36
CA VAL A 94 -1.44 11.75 2.94
C VAL A 94 -1.97 11.67 1.51
N LEU A 95 -1.14 11.20 0.57
CA LEU A 95 -1.52 11.16 -0.84
C LEU A 95 -2.73 10.22 -1.09
N PRO A 96 -2.76 8.96 -0.58
CA PRO A 96 -3.94 8.11 -0.67
C PRO A 96 -5.17 8.71 0.00
N ALA A 97 -5.03 9.36 1.17
CA ALA A 97 -6.15 10.00 1.86
C ALA A 97 -6.75 11.16 1.04
N VAL A 98 -5.91 11.99 0.44
CA VAL A 98 -6.35 13.08 -0.44
C VAL A 98 -7.04 12.53 -1.69
N LEU A 99 -6.48 11.49 -2.32
CA LEU A 99 -7.12 10.83 -3.47
C LEU A 99 -8.48 10.24 -3.10
N PHE A 100 -8.58 9.59 -1.94
CA PHE A 100 -9.83 9.05 -1.42
C PHE A 100 -10.87 10.17 -1.21
N TRP A 101 -10.46 11.28 -0.60
CA TRP A 101 -11.33 12.45 -0.39
C TRP A 101 -11.83 13.03 -1.71
N ILE A 102 -10.94 13.22 -2.69
CA ILE A 102 -11.31 13.74 -4.03
C ILE A 102 -12.30 12.79 -4.70
N ASN A 103 -12.05 11.48 -4.65
CA ASN A 103 -12.92 10.48 -5.26
C ASN A 103 -14.30 10.45 -4.59
N HIS A 104 -14.34 10.56 -3.26
CA HIS A 104 -15.59 10.62 -2.49
C HIS A 104 -16.45 11.82 -2.93
N ARG A 105 -15.87 13.03 -2.97
CA ARG A 105 -16.57 14.24 -3.41
C ARG A 105 -17.01 14.17 -4.87
N ARG A 106 -16.23 13.53 -5.75
CA ARG A 106 -16.60 13.31 -7.16
C ARG A 106 -17.81 12.37 -7.27
N ASN A 107 -17.86 11.32 -6.46
CA ASN A 107 -18.98 10.37 -6.46
C ASN A 107 -20.26 11.01 -5.93
N GLU A 108 -20.19 11.87 -4.91
CA GLU A 108 -21.34 12.65 -4.42
C GLU A 108 -21.90 13.57 -5.51
N LYS A 109 -21.02 14.34 -6.19
CA LYS A 109 -21.45 15.22 -7.28
C LYS A 109 -22.10 14.47 -8.44
N ARG A 110 -21.58 13.29 -8.81
CA ARG A 110 -22.17 12.46 -9.87
C ARG A 110 -23.59 11.96 -9.53
N LYS A 111 -23.86 11.65 -8.27
CA LYS A 111 -25.20 11.23 -7.84
C LYS A 111 -26.22 12.36 -8.00
N MET A 112 -25.86 13.58 -7.60
CA MET A 112 -26.74 14.76 -7.72
C MET A 112 -27.12 15.09 -9.17
N VAL A 113 -26.19 14.93 -10.13
CA VAL A 113 -26.45 15.19 -11.56
C VAL A 113 -27.34 14.13 -12.21
N ASN A 114 -27.34 12.89 -11.71
CA ASN A 114 -28.16 11.81 -12.26
C ASN A 114 -29.58 11.74 -11.65
N GLU A 115 -29.87 12.55 -10.62
CA GLU A 115 -31.17 12.63 -9.94
C GLU A 115 -32.02 13.84 -10.41
N GLU A 116 -31.48 14.71 -11.28
CA GLU A 116 -32.19 15.79 -11.99
C GLU A 116 -32.64 15.36 -13.40
#